data_AF-A0A439CST3-F1
#
_entry.id   AF-A0A439CST3-F1
#
_cell.length_a   1.000
_cell.length_b   1.000
_cell.length_c   1.000
_cell.angle_alpha   90.00
_cell.angle_beta   90.00
_cell.angle_gamma   90.00
#
_symmetry.space_group_name_H-M   'P 1'
#
loop_
_entity.id
_entity.type
_entity.pdbx_description
1 polymer ?
#
loop_
_entity_poly.entity_id
_entity_poly.type
_entity_poly.pdbx_seq_one_letter_code
_entity_poly.pdbx_strand_id
1 'polypeptide(L)'
;MARTPEYEGLPFRAVDQLNRDSSAKLAIRHGIPDTTDDWNSCLARDLETRIADDIYPYLWLVATQDGAHIDPLHKHVIKRRAIVAAEEPKLHLVWYNETVYIKPLPDYLLNDAIWRDHIPKPPAQPVYTRPRYDKHRAALGFLRSYGFLIQHESDFIIAQRANLLPKYVSFQGFQKFILPFRSVNDDSVSHRYHYGQFRLTRLDWAVRIIHVASILRLIHVQRRLPWNYQLQLWHTSQSLRYYAAPLAFIFAILSLILSSMQVVLAALGSDTWEAFVRVSWGFSVATIIFAVLPIFGTLVGVVGLLVFQGQFAIRAKWQRMRLKNDAES
;
A
#
# COMPACT_ATOMS: atom_id res chain seq x y z
N MET A 1 -17.87 -7.13 -38.77
CA MET A 1 -17.55 -8.51 -38.34
C MET A 1 -18.26 -8.73 -37.01
N ALA A 2 -19.43 -9.37 -37.04
CA ALA A 2 -20.25 -9.60 -35.85
C ALA A 2 -19.52 -10.56 -34.89
N ARG A 3 -19.50 -10.24 -33.58
CA ARG A 3 -18.95 -11.13 -32.55
C ARG A 3 -19.87 -12.34 -32.42
N THR A 4 -19.31 -13.53 -32.53
CA THR A 4 -20.00 -14.78 -32.19
C THR A 4 -20.33 -14.81 -30.69
N PRO A 5 -21.47 -15.40 -30.28
CA PRO A 5 -22.00 -15.34 -28.91
C PRO A 5 -21.09 -15.97 -27.84
N GLU A 6 -20.13 -16.81 -28.21
CA GLU A 6 -19.13 -17.39 -27.28
C GLU A 6 -18.10 -16.39 -26.74
N TYR A 7 -18.02 -15.16 -27.29
CA TYR A 7 -17.02 -14.15 -26.92
C TYR A 7 -17.59 -12.95 -26.13
N GLU A 8 -18.86 -12.97 -25.71
CA GLU A 8 -19.51 -11.81 -25.08
C GLU A 8 -19.03 -11.46 -23.65
N GLY A 9 -18.16 -12.30 -23.06
CA GLY A 9 -17.67 -12.11 -21.68
C GLY A 9 -16.18 -11.77 -21.53
N LEU A 10 -15.35 -12.04 -22.53
CA LEU A 10 -13.89 -12.02 -22.38
C LEU A 10 -13.27 -10.67 -22.79
N PRO A 11 -12.25 -10.17 -22.06
CA PRO A 11 -11.67 -8.86 -22.33
C PRO A 11 -10.74 -8.82 -23.55
N PHE A 12 -10.22 -9.96 -23.99
CA PHE A 12 -9.38 -10.09 -25.19
C PHE A 12 -9.75 -11.36 -25.98
N ARG A 13 -9.26 -11.46 -27.21
CA ARG A 13 -9.52 -12.63 -28.07
C ARG A 13 -8.54 -13.75 -27.72
N ALA A 14 -8.98 -15.00 -27.78
CA ALA A 14 -8.13 -16.16 -27.55
C ALA A 14 -6.86 -16.19 -28.44
N VAL A 15 -6.91 -15.60 -29.64
CA VAL A 15 -5.73 -15.48 -30.54
C VAL A 15 -4.67 -14.50 -30.03
N ASP A 16 -5.08 -13.53 -29.21
CA ASP A 16 -4.21 -12.49 -28.64
C ASP A 16 -3.67 -12.88 -27.25
N GLN A 17 -3.97 -14.10 -26.77
CA GLN A 17 -3.41 -14.60 -25.51
C GLN A 17 -1.89 -14.75 -25.60
N LEU A 18 -1.17 -14.34 -24.55
CA LEU A 18 0.29 -14.39 -24.52
C LEU A 18 0.81 -15.69 -23.90
N ASN A 19 0.02 -16.33 -23.04
CA ASN A 19 0.36 -17.61 -22.44
C ASN A 19 -0.59 -18.70 -22.95
N ARG A 20 -0.03 -19.81 -23.43
CA ARG A 20 -0.75 -20.97 -23.98
C ARG A 20 -0.57 -22.25 -23.14
N ASP A 21 0.01 -22.14 -21.95
CA ASP A 21 0.09 -23.26 -21.01
C ASP A 21 -1.31 -23.71 -20.57
N SER A 22 -1.46 -24.99 -20.22
CA SER A 22 -2.71 -25.51 -19.67
C SER A 22 -2.94 -24.98 -18.24
N SER A 23 -4.21 -24.94 -17.79
CA SER A 23 -4.56 -24.58 -16.40
C SER A 23 -3.75 -25.37 -15.39
N ALA A 24 -3.62 -26.69 -15.58
CA ALA A 24 -2.84 -27.57 -14.72
C ALA A 24 -1.36 -27.18 -14.62
N LYS A 25 -0.73 -26.77 -15.73
CA LYS A 25 0.68 -26.29 -15.71
C LYS A 25 0.80 -24.97 -14.96
N LEU A 26 -0.17 -24.07 -15.13
CA LEU A 26 -0.22 -22.80 -14.41
C LEU A 26 -0.43 -23.03 -12.92
N ALA A 27 -1.35 -23.92 -12.54
CA ALA A 27 -1.61 -24.28 -11.15
C ALA A 27 -0.33 -24.79 -10.47
N ILE A 28 0.42 -25.69 -11.12
CA ILE A 28 1.73 -26.18 -10.63
C ILE A 28 2.72 -25.01 -10.44
N ARG A 29 2.83 -24.10 -11.41
CA ARG A 29 3.74 -22.95 -11.31
C ARG A 29 3.42 -22.03 -10.12
N HIS A 30 2.15 -21.89 -9.77
CA HIS A 30 1.68 -21.11 -8.62
C HIS A 30 1.60 -21.90 -7.31
N GLY A 31 1.99 -23.18 -7.33
CA GLY A 31 1.98 -24.05 -6.16
C GLY A 31 0.58 -24.31 -5.62
N ILE A 32 -0.43 -24.36 -6.50
CA ILE A 32 -1.82 -24.62 -6.15
C ILE A 32 -2.35 -25.87 -6.86
N PRO A 33 -3.31 -26.60 -6.26
CA PRO A 33 -4.08 -27.59 -6.99
C PRO A 33 -4.93 -26.93 -8.10
N ASP A 34 -5.18 -27.65 -9.20
CA ASP A 34 -6.01 -27.14 -10.31
C ASP A 34 -7.50 -27.31 -9.99
N THR A 35 -7.98 -26.57 -8.97
CA THR A 35 -9.40 -26.55 -8.58
C THR A 35 -9.91 -25.11 -8.54
N THR A 36 -11.23 -24.93 -8.73
CA THR A 36 -11.85 -23.61 -8.71
C THR A 36 -11.66 -22.87 -7.39
N ASP A 37 -11.69 -23.57 -6.25
CA ASP A 37 -11.54 -22.95 -4.93
C ASP A 37 -10.10 -22.51 -4.66
N ASP A 38 -9.12 -23.31 -5.10
CA ASP A 38 -7.71 -22.96 -4.99
C ASP A 38 -7.37 -21.76 -5.89
N TRP A 39 -7.88 -21.72 -7.13
CA TRP A 39 -7.77 -20.56 -8.01
C TRP A 39 -8.43 -19.31 -7.42
N ASN A 40 -9.62 -19.44 -6.81
CA ASN A 40 -10.29 -18.31 -6.14
C ASN A 40 -9.44 -17.76 -5.00
N SER A 41 -8.86 -18.65 -4.19
CA SER A 41 -7.99 -18.29 -3.06
C SER A 41 -6.70 -17.64 -3.54
N CYS A 42 -6.09 -18.17 -4.60
CA CYS A 42 -4.91 -17.59 -5.23
C CYS A 42 -5.19 -16.19 -5.78
N LEU A 43 -6.26 -16.02 -6.56
CA LEU A 43 -6.66 -14.73 -7.10
C LEU A 43 -6.95 -13.71 -6.00
N ALA A 44 -7.65 -14.12 -4.94
CA ALA A 44 -7.90 -13.24 -3.79
C ALA A 44 -6.59 -12.81 -3.12
N ARG A 45 -5.66 -13.73 -2.87
CA ARG A 45 -4.35 -13.38 -2.30
C ARG A 45 -3.54 -12.43 -3.19
N ASP A 46 -3.62 -12.61 -4.50
CA ASP A 46 -2.76 -11.91 -5.47
C ASP A 46 -3.35 -10.61 -6.01
N LEU A 47 -4.67 -10.41 -5.95
CA LEU A 47 -5.36 -9.23 -6.51
C LEU A 47 -6.17 -8.44 -5.48
N GLU A 48 -6.56 -9.03 -4.33
CA GLU A 48 -7.37 -8.31 -3.33
C GLU A 48 -6.52 -7.26 -2.59
N THR A 49 -6.99 -6.02 -2.61
CA THR A 49 -6.34 -4.89 -1.93
C THR A 49 -7.11 -4.44 -0.70
N ARG A 50 -7.23 -5.36 0.28
CA ARG A 50 -8.02 -5.20 1.52
C ARG A 50 -7.94 -3.81 2.16
N ILE A 51 -6.71 -3.34 2.44
CA ILE A 51 -6.48 -2.07 3.12
C ILE A 51 -6.93 -0.89 2.26
N ALA A 52 -6.64 -0.93 0.95
CA ALA A 52 -7.04 0.13 0.03
C ALA A 52 -8.57 0.21 -0.10
N ASP A 53 -9.25 -0.95 -0.13
CA ASP A 53 -10.71 -1.02 -0.15
C ASP A 53 -11.34 -0.59 1.19
N ASP A 54 -10.61 -0.72 2.30
CA ASP A 54 -10.95 -0.19 3.63
C ASP A 54 -10.91 1.32 3.71
N ILE A 55 -9.87 1.93 3.14
CA ILE A 55 -9.67 3.37 3.22
C ILE A 55 -10.18 4.12 1.99
N TYR A 56 -10.77 3.43 1.01
CA TYR A 56 -11.23 4.01 -0.26
C TYR A 56 -12.05 5.30 -0.11
N PRO A 57 -13.04 5.40 0.80
CA PRO A 57 -13.82 6.64 0.99
C PRO A 57 -12.98 7.86 1.39
N TYR A 58 -11.76 7.66 1.87
CA TYR A 58 -10.86 8.70 2.38
C TYR A 58 -9.60 8.88 1.51
N LEU A 59 -9.39 8.04 0.48
CA LEU A 59 -8.19 8.09 -0.36
C LEU A 59 -8.03 9.41 -1.12
N TRP A 60 -9.13 10.08 -1.43
CA TRP A 60 -9.13 11.39 -2.10
C TRP A 60 -8.37 12.47 -1.32
N LEU A 61 -8.21 12.32 0.00
CA LEU A 61 -7.43 13.25 0.83
C LEU A 61 -5.92 13.13 0.60
N VAL A 62 -5.45 11.98 0.11
CA VAL A 62 -4.01 11.65 0.06
C VAL A 62 -3.50 11.35 -1.34
N ALA A 63 -4.41 11.16 -2.30
CA ALA A 63 -4.09 10.81 -3.67
C ALA A 63 -5.08 11.42 -4.67
N THR A 64 -4.59 11.64 -5.89
CA THR A 64 -5.41 12.10 -7.01
C THR A 64 -6.28 10.94 -7.49
N GLN A 65 -7.60 11.12 -7.49
CA GLN A 65 -8.56 10.15 -8.02
C GLN A 65 -8.57 10.20 -9.55
N ASP A 66 -7.52 9.62 -10.13
CA ASP A 66 -7.37 9.45 -11.57
C ASP A 66 -6.62 8.14 -11.83
N GLY A 67 -7.31 7.17 -12.44
CA GLY A 67 -6.74 5.88 -12.82
C GLY A 67 -5.69 5.97 -13.92
N ALA A 68 -5.69 7.04 -14.72
CA ALA A 68 -4.68 7.32 -15.74
C ALA A 68 -3.45 8.04 -15.17
N HIS A 69 -3.48 8.46 -13.90
CA HIS A 69 -2.35 9.07 -13.20
C HIS A 69 -1.27 8.04 -12.83
N ILE A 70 -0.69 7.41 -13.86
CA ILE A 70 0.37 6.41 -13.76
C ILE A 70 1.50 6.87 -14.68
N ASP A 71 2.68 7.05 -14.10
CA ASP A 71 3.88 7.35 -14.89
C ASP A 71 4.34 6.09 -15.64
N PRO A 72 4.66 6.18 -16.94
CA PRO A 72 5.34 5.10 -17.65
C PRO A 72 6.69 4.76 -17.02
N LEU A 73 7.18 3.54 -17.28
CA LEU A 73 8.42 3.03 -16.66
C LEU A 73 9.64 3.91 -16.94
N HIS A 74 9.82 4.42 -18.16
CA HIS A 74 10.91 5.33 -18.49
C HIS A 74 10.85 6.63 -17.67
N LYS A 75 9.65 7.14 -17.34
CA LYS A 75 9.52 8.34 -16.48
C LYS A 75 9.93 8.05 -15.04
N HIS A 76 9.69 6.83 -14.54
CA HIS A 76 10.23 6.43 -13.23
C HIS A 76 11.75 6.45 -13.21
N VAL A 77 12.39 5.97 -14.29
CA VAL A 77 13.85 6.03 -14.44
C VAL A 77 14.35 7.48 -14.49
N ILE A 78 13.68 8.37 -15.24
CA ILE A 78 14.00 9.81 -15.27
C ILE A 78 13.89 10.44 -13.87
N LYS A 79 12.87 10.05 -13.10
CA LYS A 79 12.69 10.47 -11.69
C LYS A 79 13.67 9.80 -10.73
N ARG A 80 14.68 9.08 -11.23
CA ARG A 80 15.68 8.33 -10.46
C ARG A 80 15.05 7.32 -9.49
N ARG A 81 13.93 6.72 -9.88
CA ARG A 81 13.30 5.64 -9.11
C ARG A 81 13.78 4.28 -9.61
N ALA A 82 14.32 3.48 -8.70
CA ALA A 82 14.53 2.06 -8.88
C ALA A 82 13.17 1.35 -8.96
N ILE A 83 13.01 0.51 -9.97
CA ILE A 83 11.82 -0.32 -10.15
C ILE A 83 12.04 -1.64 -9.41
N VAL A 84 11.23 -1.89 -8.39
CA VAL A 84 11.34 -3.09 -7.56
C VAL A 84 10.08 -3.93 -7.70
N ALA A 85 10.27 -5.21 -8.06
CA ALA A 85 9.20 -6.20 -8.10
C ALA A 85 8.67 -6.45 -6.69
N ALA A 86 7.35 -6.35 -6.49
CA ALA A 86 6.70 -6.57 -5.20
C ALA A 86 5.46 -7.45 -5.36
N GLU A 87 5.48 -8.67 -4.82
CA GLU A 87 4.37 -9.61 -5.00
C GLU A 87 3.08 -9.23 -4.27
N GLU A 88 3.17 -8.40 -3.23
CA GLU A 88 1.98 -7.96 -2.49
C GLU A 88 1.13 -6.98 -3.33
N PRO A 89 -0.17 -7.27 -3.59
CA PRO A 89 -1.02 -6.41 -4.42
C PRO A 89 -1.16 -4.98 -3.89
N LYS A 90 -1.12 -4.81 -2.56
CA LYS A 90 -1.17 -3.50 -1.92
C LYS A 90 0.00 -2.58 -2.33
N LEU A 91 1.15 -3.14 -2.70
CA LEU A 91 2.33 -2.36 -3.07
C LEU A 91 2.39 -2.02 -4.56
N HIS A 92 1.53 -2.60 -5.39
CA HIS A 92 1.52 -2.30 -6.81
C HIS A 92 1.25 -0.80 -7.05
N LEU A 93 2.13 -0.13 -7.80
CA LEU A 93 2.12 1.32 -8.07
C LEU A 93 2.28 2.20 -6.82
N VAL A 94 2.96 1.70 -5.79
CA VAL A 94 3.29 2.50 -4.61
C VAL A 94 4.77 2.89 -4.67
N TRP A 95 5.08 4.16 -4.46
CA TRP A 95 6.46 4.64 -4.47
C TRP A 95 6.86 5.27 -3.14
N TYR A 96 8.14 5.12 -2.82
CA TYR A 96 8.77 5.63 -1.62
C TYR A 96 10.21 6.06 -1.92
N ASN A 97 10.54 7.32 -1.66
CA ASN A 97 11.84 7.92 -1.99
C ASN A 97 12.25 7.64 -3.45
N GLU A 98 13.33 6.90 -3.63
CA GLU A 98 13.93 6.53 -4.92
C GLU A 98 13.48 5.14 -5.38
N THR A 99 12.37 4.60 -4.86
CA THR A 99 11.88 3.27 -5.20
C THR A 99 10.42 3.33 -5.61
N VAL A 100 10.06 2.62 -6.67
CA VAL A 100 8.68 2.31 -7.04
C VAL A 100 8.47 0.80 -6.99
N TYR A 101 7.46 0.38 -6.23
CA TYR A 101 7.06 -1.01 -6.11
C TYR A 101 6.00 -1.32 -7.16
N ILE A 102 6.24 -2.39 -7.93
CA ILE A 102 5.32 -2.83 -8.98
C ILE A 102 5.19 -4.34 -8.88
N LYS A 103 3.97 -4.84 -8.72
CA LYS A 103 3.70 -6.28 -8.79
C LYS A 103 3.95 -6.79 -10.21
N PRO A 104 4.80 -7.83 -10.40
CA PRO A 104 5.00 -8.49 -11.70
C PRO A 104 3.68 -8.99 -12.28
N LEU A 105 3.58 -9.02 -13.61
CA LEU A 105 2.38 -9.50 -14.30
C LEU A 105 2.28 -11.02 -14.17
N PRO A 106 1.27 -11.55 -13.44
CA PRO A 106 1.09 -12.98 -13.33
C PRO A 106 0.72 -13.58 -14.69
N ASP A 107 1.35 -14.69 -15.00
CA ASP A 107 1.22 -15.39 -16.28
C ASP A 107 -0.16 -16.06 -16.49
N TYR A 108 -0.90 -16.34 -15.41
CA TYR A 108 -2.29 -16.79 -15.51
C TYR A 108 -3.24 -15.71 -16.03
N LEU A 109 -2.94 -14.42 -15.83
CA LEU A 109 -3.75 -13.33 -16.41
C LEU A 109 -3.56 -13.19 -17.93
N LEU A 110 -2.54 -13.84 -18.48
CA LEU A 110 -2.19 -13.83 -19.90
C LEU A 110 -2.84 -14.97 -20.70
N ASN A 111 -3.66 -15.81 -20.04
CA ASN A 111 -4.25 -17.03 -20.58
C ASN A 111 -5.78 -16.91 -20.65
N ASP A 112 -6.38 -17.18 -21.81
CA ASP A 112 -7.83 -17.04 -22.03
C ASP A 112 -8.67 -18.02 -21.20
N ALA A 113 -8.21 -19.26 -21.01
CA ALA A 113 -8.95 -20.29 -20.29
C ALA A 113 -9.13 -19.92 -18.81
N ILE A 114 -8.09 -19.35 -18.17
CA ILE A 114 -8.20 -18.87 -16.79
C ILE A 114 -9.25 -17.76 -16.66
N TRP A 115 -9.32 -16.84 -17.63
CA TRP A 115 -10.34 -15.79 -17.63
C TRP A 115 -11.75 -16.38 -17.74
N ARG A 116 -11.92 -17.38 -18.61
CA ARG A 116 -13.20 -18.05 -18.83
C ARG A 116 -13.67 -18.84 -17.60
N ASP A 117 -12.78 -19.62 -17.02
CA ASP A 117 -13.12 -20.65 -16.03
C ASP A 117 -13.05 -20.10 -14.59
N HIS A 118 -12.12 -19.17 -14.32
CA HIS A 118 -11.82 -18.69 -12.97
C HIS A 118 -12.04 -17.19 -12.78
N ILE A 119 -12.16 -16.38 -13.83
CA ILE A 119 -12.42 -14.93 -13.73
C ILE A 119 -13.68 -14.54 -14.51
N PRO A 120 -14.85 -15.14 -14.21
CA PRO A 120 -16.08 -14.84 -14.93
C PRO A 120 -16.47 -13.37 -14.75
N LYS A 121 -16.99 -12.78 -15.81
CA LYS A 121 -17.53 -11.42 -15.79
C LYS A 121 -18.74 -11.37 -14.84
N PRO A 122 -18.74 -10.46 -13.84
CA PRO A 122 -19.86 -10.31 -12.93
C PRO A 122 -21.08 -9.76 -13.69
N PRO A 123 -22.30 -10.11 -13.26
CA PRO A 123 -23.51 -9.51 -13.82
C PRO A 123 -23.52 -7.99 -13.58
N ALA A 124 -24.24 -7.25 -14.43
CA ALA A 124 -24.41 -5.81 -14.25
C ALA A 124 -25.08 -5.53 -12.91
N GLN A 125 -24.38 -4.81 -12.03
CA GLN A 125 -24.87 -4.50 -10.68
C GLN A 125 -24.59 -3.03 -10.31
N PRO A 126 -25.54 -2.37 -9.60
CA PRO A 126 -25.34 -1.03 -9.06
C PRO A 126 -24.11 -0.93 -8.17
N VAL A 127 -23.45 0.23 -8.13
CA VAL A 127 -22.17 0.41 -7.40
C VAL A 127 -22.27 0.02 -5.93
N TYR A 128 -23.38 0.32 -5.28
CA TYR A 128 -23.60 0.10 -3.85
C TYR A 128 -23.86 -1.37 -3.45
N THR A 129 -24.27 -2.23 -4.39
CA THR A 129 -24.49 -3.68 -4.10
C THR A 129 -23.27 -4.53 -4.44
N ARG A 130 -22.21 -3.93 -4.99
CA ARG A 130 -21.04 -4.67 -5.44
C ARG A 130 -20.31 -5.28 -4.24
N PRO A 131 -19.82 -6.52 -4.36
CA PRO A 131 -18.92 -7.04 -3.35
C PRO A 131 -17.67 -6.16 -3.31
N ARG A 132 -17.11 -6.03 -2.10
CA ARG A 132 -15.91 -5.21 -1.89
C ARG A 132 -14.72 -5.70 -2.71
N TYR A 133 -14.59 -7.01 -2.83
CA TYR A 133 -13.65 -7.67 -3.71
C TYR A 133 -14.39 -8.35 -4.86
N ASP A 134 -13.95 -8.05 -6.07
CA ASP A 134 -14.40 -8.69 -7.30
C ASP A 134 -13.15 -9.00 -8.14
N LYS A 135 -12.87 -10.29 -8.30
CA LYS A 135 -11.67 -10.77 -9.00
C LYS A 135 -11.58 -10.30 -10.45
N HIS A 136 -12.70 -10.19 -11.15
CA HIS A 136 -12.74 -9.75 -12.54
C HIS A 136 -12.42 -8.25 -12.63
N ARG A 137 -13.06 -7.43 -11.81
CA ARG A 137 -12.77 -5.99 -11.75
C ARG A 137 -11.34 -5.69 -11.30
N ALA A 138 -10.83 -6.46 -10.34
CA ALA A 138 -9.45 -6.33 -9.87
C ALA A 138 -8.44 -6.70 -10.96
N ALA A 139 -8.67 -7.81 -11.69
CA ALA A 139 -7.83 -8.22 -12.81
C ALA A 139 -7.86 -7.20 -13.97
N LEU A 140 -9.04 -6.66 -14.31
CA LEU A 140 -9.16 -5.60 -15.31
C LEU A 140 -8.37 -4.35 -14.94
N GLY A 141 -8.51 -3.87 -13.70
CA GLY A 141 -7.78 -2.70 -13.23
C GLY A 141 -6.27 -2.91 -13.20
N PHE A 142 -5.83 -4.12 -12.83
CA PHE A 142 -4.42 -4.50 -12.85
C PHE A 142 -3.84 -4.53 -14.28
N LEU A 143 -4.55 -5.08 -15.25
CA LEU A 143 -4.07 -5.06 -16.64
C LEU A 143 -4.13 -3.66 -17.23
N ARG A 144 -5.14 -2.86 -16.87
CA ARG A 144 -5.21 -1.45 -17.24
C ARG A 144 -3.98 -0.66 -16.76
N SER A 145 -3.52 -0.90 -15.53
CA SER A 145 -2.34 -0.23 -14.99
C SER A 145 -1.08 -0.55 -15.81
N TYR A 146 -0.92 -1.80 -16.26
CA TYR A 146 0.16 -2.21 -17.18
C TYR A 146 0.05 -1.52 -18.55
N GLY A 147 -1.16 -1.27 -19.02
CA GLY A 147 -1.42 -0.48 -20.23
C GLY A 147 -0.90 0.95 -20.15
N PHE A 148 -0.90 1.56 -18.96
CA PHE A 148 -0.34 2.89 -18.71
C PHE A 148 1.16 2.87 -18.38
N LEU A 149 1.65 1.82 -17.72
CA LEU A 149 3.08 1.63 -17.39
C LEU A 149 3.95 1.42 -18.64
N ILE A 150 3.44 0.68 -19.63
CA ILE A 150 4.19 0.26 -20.82
C ILE A 150 3.56 0.87 -22.07
N GLN A 151 4.05 2.07 -22.43
CA GLN A 151 3.55 2.82 -23.59
C GLN A 151 4.47 2.69 -24.80
N HIS A 152 5.79 2.66 -24.55
CA HIS A 152 6.80 2.56 -25.59
C HIS A 152 7.58 1.25 -25.50
N GLU A 153 8.31 0.91 -26.57
CA GLU A 153 9.19 -0.26 -26.60
C GLU A 153 10.33 -0.14 -25.56
N SER A 154 10.80 1.08 -25.28
CA SER A 154 11.74 1.33 -24.18
C SER A 154 11.18 0.92 -22.82
N ASP A 155 9.89 1.19 -22.55
CA ASP A 155 9.23 0.76 -21.31
C ASP A 155 9.15 -0.76 -21.25
N PHE A 156 8.86 -1.41 -22.38
CA PHE A 156 8.77 -2.86 -22.47
C PHE A 156 10.10 -3.53 -22.13
N ILE A 157 11.20 -3.02 -22.69
CA ILE A 157 12.56 -3.50 -22.37
C ILE A 157 12.88 -3.30 -20.88
N ILE A 158 12.50 -2.15 -20.31
CA ILE A 158 12.67 -1.89 -18.87
C ILE A 158 11.86 -2.90 -18.04
N ALA A 159 10.60 -3.16 -18.41
CA ALA A 159 9.74 -4.11 -17.73
C ALA A 159 10.32 -5.54 -17.74
N GLN A 160 10.86 -5.99 -18.87
CA GLN A 160 11.52 -7.30 -18.96
C GLN A 160 12.80 -7.37 -18.12
N ARG A 161 13.63 -6.32 -18.14
CA ARG A 161 14.85 -6.25 -17.30
C ARG A 161 14.54 -6.27 -15.81
N ALA A 162 13.43 -5.66 -15.41
CA ALA A 162 12.94 -5.65 -14.03
C ALA A 162 12.15 -6.92 -13.65
N ASN A 163 12.04 -7.91 -14.54
CA ASN A 163 11.24 -9.13 -14.37
C ASN A 163 9.75 -8.86 -14.07
N LEU A 164 9.21 -7.73 -14.55
CA LEU A 164 7.78 -7.43 -14.44
C LEU A 164 6.95 -8.14 -15.51
N LEU A 165 7.57 -8.49 -16.64
CA LEU A 165 6.97 -9.26 -17.71
C LEU A 165 7.72 -10.57 -17.94
N PRO A 166 7.03 -11.66 -18.31
CA PRO A 166 7.70 -12.89 -18.70
C PRO A 166 8.59 -12.69 -19.94
N LYS A 167 9.76 -13.34 -19.96
CA LYS A 167 10.76 -13.17 -21.03
C LYS A 167 10.31 -13.68 -22.40
N TYR A 168 9.32 -14.57 -22.45
CA TYR A 168 8.80 -15.12 -23.71
C TYR A 168 7.84 -14.16 -24.43
N VAL A 169 7.40 -13.08 -23.78
CA VAL A 169 6.48 -12.11 -24.37
C VAL A 169 7.25 -11.19 -25.32
N SER A 170 6.69 -10.91 -26.50
CA SER A 170 7.19 -9.89 -27.44
C SER A 170 6.45 -8.57 -27.28
N PHE A 171 7.09 -7.45 -27.66
CA PHE A 171 6.46 -6.13 -27.57
C PHE A 171 5.16 -6.03 -28.40
N GLN A 172 5.19 -6.53 -29.64
CA GLN A 172 4.02 -6.53 -30.52
C GLN A 172 2.88 -7.38 -29.95
N GLY A 173 3.20 -8.57 -29.41
CA GLY A 173 2.21 -9.40 -28.74
C GLY A 173 1.59 -8.68 -27.56
N PHE A 174 2.43 -8.09 -26.69
CA PHE A 174 1.97 -7.32 -25.55
C PHE A 174 1.08 -6.14 -25.94
N GLN A 175 1.44 -5.36 -26.97
CA GLN A 175 0.60 -4.24 -27.42
C GLN A 175 -0.77 -4.69 -27.92
N LYS A 176 -0.85 -5.81 -28.66
CA LYS A 176 -2.13 -6.39 -29.10
C LYS A 176 -2.98 -6.84 -27.91
N PHE A 177 -2.35 -7.55 -26.96
CA PHE A 177 -3.00 -8.04 -25.74
C PHE A 177 -3.53 -6.91 -24.85
N ILE A 178 -2.72 -5.86 -24.63
CA ILE A 178 -3.04 -4.80 -23.65
C ILE A 178 -4.02 -3.76 -24.18
N LEU A 179 -4.19 -3.66 -25.51
CA LEU A 179 -4.98 -2.63 -26.17
C LEU A 179 -6.42 -2.51 -25.63
N PRO A 180 -7.19 -3.60 -25.42
CA PRO A 180 -8.56 -3.50 -24.91
C PRO A 180 -8.63 -2.95 -23.47
N PHE A 181 -7.56 -3.13 -22.68
CA PHE A 181 -7.53 -2.74 -21.27
C PHE A 181 -7.28 -1.25 -21.06
N ARG A 182 -6.63 -0.57 -22.02
CA ARG A 182 -6.36 0.88 -21.95
C ARG A 182 -7.63 1.74 -21.96
N SER A 183 -8.69 1.26 -22.59
CA SER A 183 -9.99 1.95 -22.69
C SER A 183 -10.99 1.57 -21.60
N VAL A 184 -10.58 0.78 -20.60
CA VAL A 184 -11.49 0.34 -19.52
C VAL A 184 -11.78 1.51 -18.59
N ASN A 185 -13.06 1.85 -18.46
CA ASN A 185 -13.55 2.92 -17.56
C ASN A 185 -13.39 2.54 -16.08
N ASP A 186 -13.28 3.54 -15.21
CA ASP A 186 -13.16 3.39 -13.76
C ASP A 186 -14.31 2.56 -13.18
N ASP A 187 -15.54 2.74 -13.65
CA ASP A 187 -16.71 1.98 -13.18
C ASP A 187 -16.60 0.45 -13.38
N SER A 188 -15.67 -0.01 -14.22
CA SER A 188 -15.47 -1.43 -14.54
C SER A 188 -14.34 -2.08 -13.75
N VAL A 189 -13.56 -1.31 -12.98
CA VAL A 189 -12.41 -1.83 -12.23
C VAL A 189 -12.67 -1.81 -10.71
N SER A 190 -11.77 -2.40 -9.94
CA SER A 190 -11.86 -2.31 -8.48
C SER A 190 -11.45 -0.92 -7.98
N HIS A 191 -11.96 -0.55 -6.81
CA HIS A 191 -11.74 0.74 -6.16
C HIS A 191 -10.27 1.17 -6.08
N ARG A 192 -9.35 0.22 -5.86
CA ARG A 192 -7.90 0.48 -5.89
C ARG A 192 -7.46 1.19 -7.17
N TYR A 193 -7.98 0.78 -8.32
CA TYR A 193 -7.49 1.24 -9.63
C TYR A 193 -8.15 2.54 -10.12
N HIS A 194 -9.16 3.06 -9.41
CA HIS A 194 -9.65 4.45 -9.61
C HIS A 194 -8.56 5.48 -9.31
N TYR A 195 -7.54 5.07 -8.56
CA TYR A 195 -6.34 5.84 -8.27
C TYR A 195 -5.16 5.18 -8.97
N GLY A 196 -4.32 5.97 -9.64
CA GLY A 196 -3.09 5.48 -10.25
C GLY A 196 -2.02 5.14 -9.21
N GLN A 197 -0.97 5.95 -9.18
CA GLN A 197 0.16 5.75 -8.27
C GLN A 197 -0.04 6.40 -6.88
N PHE A 198 0.44 5.71 -5.84
CA PHE A 198 0.42 6.24 -4.47
C PHE A 198 1.81 6.56 -3.95
N ARG A 199 1.91 7.61 -3.14
CA ARG A 199 3.09 7.87 -2.32
C ARG A 199 2.93 7.18 -0.98
N LEU A 200 3.85 6.27 -0.65
CA LEU A 200 3.74 5.44 0.55
C LEU A 200 3.69 6.27 1.84
N THR A 201 4.41 7.40 1.92
CA THR A 201 4.38 8.28 3.10
C THR A 201 2.99 8.86 3.37
N ARG A 202 2.24 9.23 2.32
CA ARG A 202 0.88 9.75 2.47
C ARG A 202 -0.09 8.64 2.85
N LEU A 203 0.12 7.45 2.31
CA LEU A 203 -0.70 6.28 2.58
C LEU A 203 -0.53 5.78 4.01
N ASP A 204 0.70 5.78 4.55
CA ASP A 204 0.97 5.50 5.96
C ASP A 204 0.25 6.50 6.88
N TRP A 205 0.28 7.79 6.55
CA TRP A 205 -0.46 8.81 7.30
C TRP A 205 -1.97 8.59 7.22
N ALA A 206 -2.52 8.28 6.04
CA ALA A 206 -3.94 7.99 5.88
C ALA A 206 -4.38 6.84 6.78
N VAL A 207 -3.67 5.71 6.73
CA VAL A 207 -3.98 4.54 7.56
C VAL A 207 -3.90 4.89 9.04
N ARG A 208 -2.88 5.64 9.50
CA ARG A 208 -2.78 6.07 10.91
C ARG A 208 -3.93 6.96 11.35
N ILE A 209 -4.26 7.99 10.57
CA ILE A 209 -5.33 8.92 10.89
C ILE A 209 -6.67 8.19 10.95
N ILE A 210 -6.96 7.35 9.96
CA ILE A 210 -8.19 6.56 9.89
C ILE A 210 -8.24 5.55 11.04
N HIS A 211 -7.12 4.91 11.39
CA HIS A 211 -7.05 4.00 12.54
C HIS A 211 -7.37 4.74 13.85
N VAL A 212 -6.75 5.91 14.10
CA VAL A 212 -7.04 6.72 15.29
C VAL A 212 -8.50 7.20 15.30
N ALA A 213 -9.01 7.72 14.18
CA ALA A 213 -10.39 8.16 14.07
C ALA A 213 -11.39 7.01 14.30
N SER A 214 -11.06 5.79 13.86
CA SER A 214 -11.86 4.59 14.10
C SER A 214 -11.84 4.17 15.56
N ILE A 215 -10.68 4.23 16.25
CA ILE A 215 -10.58 3.99 17.70
C ILE A 215 -11.43 5.00 18.48
N LEU A 216 -11.39 6.28 18.07
CA LEU A 216 -12.20 7.36 18.66
C LEU A 216 -13.68 7.31 18.26
N ARG A 217 -14.10 6.29 17.49
CA ARG A 217 -15.47 6.09 17.00
C ARG A 217 -16.03 7.24 16.15
N LEU A 218 -15.15 8.05 15.55
CA LEU A 218 -15.53 9.10 14.62
C LEU A 218 -15.90 8.55 13.24
N ILE A 219 -15.33 7.40 12.88
CA ILE A 219 -15.58 6.70 11.62
C ILE A 219 -15.70 5.19 11.84
N HIS A 220 -16.50 4.53 11.01
CA HIS A 220 -16.63 3.09 11.02
C HIS A 220 -15.76 2.47 9.92
N VAL A 221 -14.85 1.57 10.31
CA VAL A 221 -14.07 0.74 9.39
C VAL A 221 -14.31 -0.71 9.79
N GLN A 222 -14.62 -1.55 8.80
CA GLN A 222 -15.03 -2.94 9.02
C GLN A 222 -13.92 -3.81 9.61
N ARG A 223 -12.66 -3.55 9.21
CA ARG A 223 -11.47 -4.29 9.66
C ARG A 223 -10.57 -3.39 10.50
N ARG A 224 -9.84 -4.00 11.45
CA ARG A 224 -8.77 -3.30 12.16
C ARG A 224 -7.64 -2.99 11.20
N LEU A 225 -7.44 -1.71 10.92
CA LEU A 225 -6.35 -1.23 10.08
C LEU A 225 -5.01 -1.43 10.81
N PRO A 226 -3.94 -1.79 10.09
CA PRO A 226 -2.60 -1.81 10.67
C PRO A 226 -2.16 -0.38 11.04
N TRP A 227 -1.09 -0.23 11.82
CA TRP A 227 -0.55 1.11 12.15
C TRP A 227 0.21 1.74 10.96
N ASN A 228 0.75 0.94 10.06
CA ASN A 228 1.44 1.39 8.85
C ASN A 228 0.89 0.62 7.65
N TYR A 229 0.89 1.25 6.47
CA TYR A 229 0.48 0.58 5.25
C TYR A 229 1.51 -0.48 4.83
N GLN A 230 2.79 -0.13 4.90
CA GLN A 230 3.90 -1.06 4.77
C GLN A 230 5.00 -0.72 5.78
N LEU A 231 5.56 -1.74 6.42
CA LEU A 231 6.67 -1.56 7.33
C LEU A 231 7.95 -1.24 6.53
N GLN A 232 8.30 0.05 6.42
CA GLN A 232 9.46 0.50 5.63
C GLN A 232 10.80 0.31 6.34
N LEU A 233 10.81 0.35 7.67
CA LEU A 233 12.01 0.52 8.47
C LEU A 233 12.13 -0.65 9.44
N TRP A 234 12.92 -1.66 9.07
CA TRP A 234 13.36 -2.71 10.00
C TRP A 234 14.46 -2.21 10.94
N HIS A 235 15.16 -1.12 10.59
CA HIS A 235 16.27 -0.56 11.37
C HIS A 235 15.89 0.77 12.04
N THR A 236 15.85 0.76 13.37
CA THR A 236 15.55 1.92 14.23
C THR A 236 16.45 3.13 13.96
N SER A 237 17.69 2.91 13.50
CA SER A 237 18.69 3.95 13.25
C SER A 237 18.34 4.88 12.07
N GLN A 238 17.68 4.36 11.03
CA GLN A 238 17.28 5.16 9.87
C GLN A 238 16.06 6.04 10.19
N SER A 239 15.12 5.52 10.96
CA SER A 239 13.97 6.28 11.47
C SER A 239 14.41 7.45 12.34
N LEU A 240 15.38 7.23 13.24
CA LEU A 240 15.87 8.26 14.14
C LEU A 240 16.51 9.42 13.37
N ARG A 241 17.30 9.15 12.32
CA ARG A 241 17.88 10.21 11.47
C ARG A 241 16.82 11.04 10.75
N TYR A 242 15.75 10.40 10.28
CA TYR A 242 14.67 11.10 9.58
C TYR A 242 13.91 12.07 10.49
N TYR A 243 13.66 11.68 11.76
CA TYR A 243 12.94 12.53 12.73
C TYR A 243 13.86 13.45 13.55
N ALA A 244 15.14 13.13 13.69
CA ALA A 244 16.09 13.90 14.51
C ALA A 244 16.29 15.32 13.97
N ALA A 245 16.42 15.51 12.64
CA ALA A 245 16.67 16.83 12.08
C ALA A 245 15.50 17.82 12.31
N PRO A 246 14.22 17.47 12.01
CA PRO A 246 13.09 18.33 12.36
C PRO A 246 12.96 18.59 13.87
N LEU A 247 13.18 17.57 14.70
CA LEU A 247 13.09 17.73 16.16
C LEU A 247 14.20 18.64 16.70
N ALA A 248 15.43 18.49 16.23
CA ALA A 248 16.54 19.37 16.59
C ALA A 248 16.28 20.81 16.15
N PHE A 249 15.67 21.01 14.97
CA PHE A 249 15.28 22.33 14.49
C PHE A 249 14.19 22.98 15.36
N ILE A 250 13.14 22.24 15.72
CA ILE A 250 12.10 22.70 16.65
C ILE A 250 12.73 23.03 18.02
N PHE A 251 13.60 22.15 18.53
CA PHE A 251 14.31 22.38 19.78
C PHE A 251 15.16 23.66 19.75
N ALA A 252 15.88 23.91 18.65
CA ALA A 252 16.68 25.11 18.48
C ALA A 252 15.81 26.38 18.48
N ILE A 253 14.68 26.37 17.77
CA ILE A 253 13.73 27.50 17.77
C ILE A 253 13.17 27.76 19.17
N LEU A 254 12.69 26.72 19.85
CA LEU A 254 12.15 26.85 21.20
C LEU A 254 13.22 27.37 22.17
N SER A 255 14.43 26.82 22.11
CA SER A 255 15.55 27.26 22.95
C SER A 255 15.94 28.72 22.71
N LEU A 256 15.91 29.17 21.45
CA LEU A 256 16.17 30.57 21.09
C LEU A 256 15.09 31.50 21.66
N ILE A 257 13.81 31.10 21.57
CA ILE A 257 12.70 31.87 22.13
C ILE A 257 12.83 31.96 23.66
N LEU A 258 13.07 30.83 24.34
CA LEU A 258 13.30 30.82 25.80
C LEU A 258 14.49 31.69 26.21
N SER A 259 15.60 31.61 25.48
CA SER A 259 16.78 32.44 25.77
C SER A 259 16.48 33.92 25.59
N SER A 260 15.72 34.29 24.55
CA SER A 260 15.30 35.68 24.32
C SER A 260 14.37 36.17 25.43
N MET A 261 13.44 35.33 25.90
CA MET A 261 12.57 35.63 27.04
C MET A 261 13.38 35.84 28.33
N GLN A 262 14.41 35.02 28.57
CA GLN A 262 15.30 35.18 29.73
C GLN A 262 16.03 36.52 29.71
N VAL A 263 16.51 36.97 28.55
CA VAL A 263 17.19 38.27 28.40
C VAL A 263 16.24 39.42 28.71
N VAL A 264 15.00 39.40 28.18
CA VAL A 264 14.00 40.45 28.44
C VAL A 264 13.62 40.50 29.92
N LEU A 265 13.38 39.34 30.54
CA LEU A 265 13.05 39.26 31.97
C LEU A 265 14.20 39.77 32.85
N ALA A 266 15.45 39.46 32.50
CA ALA A 266 16.62 39.96 33.20
C ALA A 266 16.80 41.49 33.03
N ALA A 267 16.50 42.03 31.84
CA ALA A 267 16.61 43.45 31.54
C ALA A 267 15.55 44.31 32.25
N LEU A 268 14.34 43.77 32.46
CA LEU A 268 13.24 44.47 33.13
C LEU A 268 13.47 44.66 34.64
N GLY A 269 14.31 43.82 35.27
CA GLY A 269 14.67 43.98 36.69
C GLY A 269 13.43 44.02 37.60
N SER A 270 13.19 45.17 38.24
CA SER A 270 12.03 45.41 39.14
C SER A 270 10.80 45.98 38.43
N ASP A 271 10.91 46.40 37.17
CA ASP A 271 9.83 47.05 36.42
C ASP A 271 9.10 45.99 35.57
N THR A 272 8.12 45.32 36.17
CA THR A 272 7.56 44.11 35.57
C THR A 272 6.42 44.40 34.62
N TRP A 273 6.60 44.10 33.33
CA TRP A 273 5.49 43.91 32.40
C TRP A 273 4.79 42.58 32.71
N GLU A 274 3.84 42.58 33.64
CA GLU A 274 3.19 41.36 34.17
C GLU A 274 2.62 40.43 33.09
N ALA A 275 2.05 41.00 32.02
CA ALA A 275 1.55 40.22 30.89
C ALA A 275 2.66 39.41 30.21
N PHE A 276 3.84 40.00 30.02
CA PHE A 276 4.99 39.32 29.43
C PHE A 276 5.53 38.22 30.33
N VAL A 277 5.57 38.45 31.66
CA VAL A 277 5.97 37.44 32.65
C VAL A 277 5.02 36.24 32.60
N ARG A 278 3.71 36.48 32.57
CA ARG A 278 2.69 35.42 32.51
C ARG A 278 2.79 34.58 31.23
N VAL A 279 2.97 35.23 30.08
CA VAL A 279 3.16 34.55 28.79
C VAL A 279 4.44 33.73 28.79
N SER A 280 5.55 34.30 29.28
CA SER A 280 6.85 33.62 29.34
C SER A 280 6.82 32.39 30.25
N TRP A 281 6.14 32.50 31.39
CA TRP A 281 5.91 31.37 32.29
C TRP A 281 5.09 30.26 31.61
N GLY A 282 3.95 30.61 31.00
CA GLY A 282 3.09 29.65 30.31
C GLY A 282 3.81 28.95 29.15
N PHE A 283 4.57 29.70 28.35
CA PHE A 283 5.36 29.16 27.25
C PHE A 283 6.47 28.22 27.74
N SER A 284 7.13 28.55 28.85
CA SER A 284 8.16 27.70 29.46
C SER A 284 7.57 26.36 29.95
N VAL A 285 6.44 26.41 30.66
CA VAL A 285 5.73 25.21 31.12
C VAL A 285 5.29 24.35 29.93
N ALA A 286 4.70 24.97 28.90
CA ALA A 286 4.29 24.26 27.68
C ALA A 286 5.48 23.59 26.97
N THR A 287 6.63 24.26 26.91
CA THR A 287 7.85 23.71 26.29
C THR A 287 8.40 22.53 27.09
N ILE A 288 8.38 22.60 28.42
CA ILE A 288 8.77 21.47 29.28
C ILE A 288 7.85 20.27 29.04
N ILE A 289 6.53 20.48 29.02
CA ILE A 289 5.56 19.40 28.74
C ILE A 289 5.84 18.80 27.35
N PHE A 290 6.05 19.64 26.33
CA PHE A 290 6.36 19.18 24.98
C PHE A 290 7.66 18.36 24.90
N ALA A 291 8.68 18.70 25.69
CA ALA A 291 9.94 17.96 25.74
C ALA A 291 9.83 16.64 26.52
N VAL A 292 9.10 16.62 27.64
CA VAL A 292 9.03 15.46 28.56
C VAL A 292 8.03 14.41 28.08
N LEU A 293 6.88 14.82 27.53
CA LEU A 293 5.79 13.92 27.17
C LEU A 293 6.19 12.84 26.13
N PRO A 294 6.96 13.14 25.07
CA PRO A 294 7.46 12.12 24.15
C PRO A 294 8.46 11.15 24.80
N ILE A 295 9.32 11.63 25.70
CA ILE A 295 10.29 10.80 26.43
C ILE A 295 9.54 9.82 27.35
N PHE A 296 8.56 10.33 28.09
CA PHE A 296 7.73 9.49 28.94
C PHE A 296 6.92 8.47 28.12
N GLY A 297 6.30 8.92 27.01
CA GLY A 297 5.54 8.06 26.12
C GLY A 297 6.39 6.94 25.48
N THR A 298 7.63 7.24 25.09
CA THR A 298 8.56 6.23 24.56
C THR A 298 8.98 5.23 25.63
N LEU A 299 9.28 5.68 26.85
CA LEU A 299 9.61 4.81 27.97
C LEU A 299 8.46 3.84 28.29
N VAL A 300 7.24 4.36 28.43
CA VAL A 300 6.03 3.55 28.67
C VAL A 300 5.79 2.58 27.52
N GLY A 301 5.97 3.04 26.28
CA GLY A 301 5.83 2.20 25.08
C GLY A 301 6.82 1.03 25.05
N VAL A 302 8.09 1.27 25.40
CA VAL A 302 9.12 0.21 25.46
C VAL A 302 8.78 -0.81 26.55
N VAL A 303 8.42 -0.35 27.75
CA VAL A 303 8.01 -1.24 28.85
C VAL A 303 6.79 -2.07 28.43
N GLY A 304 5.78 -1.45 27.82
CA GLY A 304 4.59 -2.14 27.33
C GLY A 304 4.91 -3.20 26.28
N LEU A 305 5.81 -2.90 25.34
CA LEU A 305 6.28 -3.86 24.33
C LEU A 305 7.01 -5.04 24.96
N LEU A 306 7.89 -4.81 25.93
CA LEU A 306 8.60 -5.88 26.63
C LEU A 306 7.64 -6.77 27.41
N VAL A 307 6.64 -6.20 28.08
CA VAL A 307 5.59 -6.96 28.78
C VAL A 307 4.80 -7.80 27.78
N PHE A 308 4.38 -7.21 26.65
CA PHE A 308 3.62 -7.93 25.63
C PHE A 308 4.44 -9.08 25.00
N GLN A 309 5.70 -8.84 24.66
CA GLN A 309 6.60 -9.87 24.13
C GLN A 309 6.85 -10.98 25.15
N GLY A 310 7.05 -10.63 26.42
CA GLY A 310 7.20 -11.59 27.51
C GLY A 310 5.95 -12.46 27.67
N GLN A 311 4.76 -11.86 27.69
CA GLN A 311 3.50 -12.61 27.77
C GLN A 311 3.32 -13.55 26.57
N PHE A 312 3.63 -13.08 25.36
CA PHE A 312 3.55 -13.90 24.15
C PHE A 312 4.53 -15.08 24.18
N ALA A 313 5.79 -14.83 24.56
CA ALA A 313 6.82 -15.86 24.68
C ALA A 313 6.47 -16.92 25.73
N ILE A 314 5.93 -16.49 26.87
CA ILE A 314 5.44 -17.41 27.91
C ILE A 314 4.29 -18.25 27.35
N ARG A 315 3.26 -17.65 26.76
CA ARG A 315 2.12 -18.40 26.18
C ARG A 315 2.57 -19.42 25.12
N ALA A 316 3.47 -19.03 24.23
CA ALA A 316 4.02 -19.93 23.21
C ALA A 316 4.82 -21.10 23.82
N LYS A 317 5.61 -20.83 24.88
CA LYS A 317 6.34 -21.88 25.61
C LYS A 317 5.39 -22.87 26.28
N TRP A 318 4.33 -22.39 26.93
CA TRP A 318 3.32 -23.23 27.58
C TRP A 318 2.55 -24.11 26.58
N GLN A 319 2.21 -23.58 25.40
CA GLN A 319 1.56 -24.36 24.34
C GLN A 319 2.47 -25.49 23.82
N ARG A 320 3.76 -25.20 23.62
CA ARG A 320 4.74 -26.24 23.20
C ARG A 320 4.91 -27.33 24.26
N MET A 321 4.92 -26.99 25.55
CA MET A 321 5.01 -27.98 26.61
C MET A 321 3.76 -28.86 26.70
N ARG A 322 2.56 -28.29 26.50
CA ARG A 322 1.31 -29.08 26.44
C ARG A 322 1.33 -30.08 25.29
N LEU A 323 1.67 -29.62 24.07
CA LEU A 323 1.76 -30.49 22.90
C LEU A 323 2.79 -31.62 23.06
N LYS A 324 3.89 -31.36 23.79
CA LYS A 324 4.89 -32.38 24.09
C LYS A 324 4.35 -33.43 25.07
N ASN A 325 3.65 -32.99 26.12
CA ASN A 325 3.06 -33.90 27.10
C ASN A 325 1.94 -34.75 26.48
N ASP A 326 1.12 -34.17 25.58
CA ASP A 326 0.04 -34.89 24.88
C ASP A 326 0.59 -35.90 23.84
N ALA A 327 1.84 -35.77 23.41
CA ALA A 327 2.51 -36.70 22.49
C ALA A 327 3.27 -37.83 23.21
N GLU A 328 3.55 -37.65 24.52
CA GLU A 328 4.21 -38.65 25.37
C GLU A 328 3.22 -39.50 26.19
N SER A 329 1.93 -39.11 26.22
CA SER A 329 0.80 -39.88 26.77
C SER A 329 0.07 -40.67 25.68
#